data_AF-A0A915LWG2-F1
#
_entry.id   AF-A0A915LWG2-F1
#
_cell.length_a   1.000
_cell.length_b   1.000
_cell.length_c   1.000
_cell.angle_alpha   90.00
_cell.angle_beta   90.00
_cell.angle_gamma   90.00
#
_symmetry.space_group_name_H-M   'P 1'
#
loop_
_entity.id
_entity.type
_entity.pdbx_description
1 polymer ?
#
loop_
_entity_poly.entity_id
_entity_poly.type
_entity_poly.pdbx_seq_one_letter_code
_entity_poly.pdbx_strand_id
1 'polypeptide(L)'
;QMLFGFDQYPYSVMDNIFQQVVYFEGKNPDEVVDYTKVVGKLKQYRETNKYLAEKLMGIIERCLKTNPYERPEAEELYEQLSQSY
;
A
#
# COMPACT_ATOMS: atom_id res chain seq x y z
N GLN A 1 16.62 -12.37 14.10
CA GLN A 1 16.21 -12.59 12.69
C GLN A 1 15.67 -11.27 12.17
N MET A 2 16.38 -10.57 11.30
CA MET A 2 15.89 -9.33 10.69
C MET A 2 14.86 -9.69 9.60
N LEU A 3 13.67 -9.09 9.68
CA LEU A 3 12.62 -9.23 8.68
C LEU A 3 13.05 -8.45 7.43
N PHE A 4 13.59 -9.16 6.44
CA PHE A 4 13.99 -8.59 5.16
C PHE A 4 12.79 -8.02 4.40
N GLY A 5 12.81 -6.71 4.11
CA GLY A 5 11.81 -6.03 3.28
C GLY A 5 11.39 -4.63 3.74
N PHE A 6 11.87 -4.16 4.90
CA PHE A 6 11.52 -2.84 5.44
C PHE A 6 12.46 -1.72 4.98
N ASP A 7 13.58 -2.09 4.37
CA ASP A 7 14.73 -1.26 4.03
C ASP A 7 14.43 -0.24 2.91
N GLN A 8 13.34 -0.45 2.17
CA GLN A 8 12.95 0.38 1.02
C GLN A 8 12.02 1.54 1.38
N TYR A 9 11.54 1.60 2.62
CA TYR A 9 10.61 2.64 3.07
C TYR A 9 11.30 3.57 4.07
N PRO A 10 11.04 4.88 4.03
CA PRO A 10 11.57 5.79 5.05
C PRO A 10 11.16 5.30 6.43
N TYR A 11 12.13 5.16 7.35
CA TYR A 11 11.90 4.64 8.71
C TYR A 11 10.70 5.31 9.41
N SER A 12 10.44 6.59 9.15
CA SER A 12 9.29 7.33 9.70
C SER A 12 7.92 6.87 9.21
N VAL A 13 7.80 6.38 7.98
CA VAL A 13 6.54 5.86 7.41
C VAL A 13 6.27 4.46 7.96
N MET A 14 7.33 3.65 8.10
CA MET A 14 7.25 2.31 8.68
C MET A 14 6.85 2.33 10.16
N ASP A 15 7.39 3.27 10.93
CA ASP A 15 7.02 3.44 12.34
C ASP A 15 5.54 3.78 12.51
N ASN A 16 4.98 4.62 11.63
CA ASN A 16 3.59 5.06 11.72
C ASN A 16 2.61 3.92 11.39
N ILE A 17 2.87 3.17 10.31
CA ILE A 17 2.01 2.02 9.92
C ILE A 17 2.11 0.90 10.96
N PHE A 18 3.32 0.59 11.45
CA PHE A 18 3.50 -0.46 12.46
C PHE A 18 2.78 -0.09 13.77
N GLN A 19 2.92 1.15 14.23
CA GLN A 19 2.21 1.64 15.41
C GLN A 19 0.70 1.58 15.25
N GLN A 20 0.16 1.99 14.09
CA GLN A 20 -1.27 1.91 13.81
C GLN A 20 -1.79 0.46 13.82
N VAL A 21 -1.09 -0.47 13.14
CA VAL A 21 -1.50 -1.88 13.09
C VAL A 21 -1.47 -2.50 14.49
N VAL A 22 -0.43 -2.24 15.29
CA VAL A 22 -0.34 -2.75 16.66
C VAL A 22 -1.43 -2.16 17.54
N TYR A 23 -1.70 -0.85 17.43
CA TYR A 23 -2.63 -0.14 18.30
C TYR A 23 -4.11 -0.44 17.99
N PHE A 24 -4.50 -0.43 16.70
CA PHE A 24 -5.90 -0.58 16.28
C PHE A 24 -6.29 -2.02 15.97
N GLU A 25 -5.38 -2.84 15.45
CA GLU A 25 -5.73 -4.12 14.86
C GLU A 25 -5.05 -5.32 15.55
N GLY A 26 -3.95 -5.09 16.25
CA GLY A 26 -3.11 -6.11 16.86
C GLY A 26 -3.61 -6.67 18.19
N LYS A 27 -4.58 -6.02 18.85
CA LYS A 27 -5.07 -6.46 20.16
C LYS A 27 -6.08 -7.60 20.05
N ASN A 28 -5.98 -8.55 20.98
CA ASN A 28 -6.98 -9.57 21.24
C ASN A 28 -8.09 -9.01 22.17
N PRO A 29 -9.16 -9.77 22.48
CA PRO A 29 -10.23 -9.31 23.37
C PRO A 29 -9.76 -8.92 24.78
N ASP A 30 -8.61 -9.44 25.23
CA ASP A 30 -8.00 -9.16 26.52
C ASP A 30 -7.03 -7.95 26.46
N GLU A 31 -7.08 -7.17 25.38
CA GLU A 31 -6.21 -6.01 25.09
C GLU A 31 -4.71 -6.33 24.96
N VAL A 32 -4.33 -7.60 24.91
CA VAL A 32 -2.96 -8.06 24.69
C VAL A 32 -2.66 -8.06 23.19
N VAL A 33 -1.46 -7.61 22.82
CA VAL A 33 -1.00 -7.62 21.42
C VAL A 33 -0.78 -9.07 20.96
N ASP A 34 -1.57 -9.50 19.99
CA ASP A 34 -1.37 -10.72 19.21
C ASP A 34 -0.49 -10.42 17.99
N TYR A 35 0.81 -10.70 18.14
CA TYR A 35 1.79 -10.50 17.07
C TYR A 35 1.54 -11.36 15.82
N THR A 36 0.81 -12.47 15.92
CA THR A 36 0.45 -13.29 14.75
C THR A 36 -0.52 -12.53 13.86
N LYS A 37 -1.53 -11.91 14.48
CA LYS A 37 -2.50 -11.03 13.80
C LYS A 37 -1.81 -9.79 13.23
N VAL A 38 -0.92 -9.16 13.98
CA VAL A 38 -0.11 -8.02 13.51
C VAL A 38 0.68 -8.38 12.25
N VAL A 39 1.41 -9.50 12.26
CA VAL A 39 2.19 -9.95 11.09
C VAL A 39 1.29 -10.26 9.90
N GLY A 40 0.14 -10.89 10.11
CA GLY A 40 -0.85 -11.13 9.06
C GLY A 40 -1.33 -9.83 8.41
N LYS A 41 -1.64 -8.82 9.22
CA LYS A 41 -2.05 -7.49 8.76
C LYS A 41 -0.94 -6.76 8.01
N LEU A 42 0.29 -6.75 8.54
CA LEU A 42 1.43 -6.14 7.85
C LEU A 42 1.68 -6.78 6.47
N LYS A 43 1.51 -8.11 6.34
CA LYS A 43 1.57 -8.80 5.05
C LYS A 43 0.46 -8.33 4.11
N GLN A 44 -0.78 -8.23 4.59
CA GLN A 44 -1.90 -7.73 3.80
C GLN A 44 -1.66 -6.29 3.32
N TYR A 45 -1.24 -5.40 4.22
CA TYR A 45 -0.86 -4.03 3.88
C TYR A 45 0.23 -4.00 2.80
N ARG A 46 1.28 -4.82 2.93
CA ARG A 46 2.35 -4.90 1.93
C ARG A 46 1.81 -5.31 0.55
N GLU A 47 0.99 -6.35 0.47
CA GLU A 47 0.42 -6.81 -0.81
C GLU A 47 -0.52 -5.77 -1.42
N THR A 48 -1.39 -5.14 -0.62
CA THR A 48 -2.27 -4.06 -1.09
C THR A 48 -1.48 -2.87 -1.61
N ASN A 49 -0.43 -2.45 -0.89
CA ASN A 49 0.43 -1.35 -1.33
C ASN A 49 1.21 -1.71 -2.60
N LYS A 50 1.67 -2.95 -2.73
CA LYS A 50 2.33 -3.43 -3.94
C LYS A 50 1.39 -3.36 -5.15
N TYR A 51 0.17 -3.88 -5.00
CA TYR A 51 -0.85 -3.81 -6.04
C TYR A 51 -1.18 -2.36 -6.43
N LEU A 52 -1.35 -1.48 -5.45
CA LEU A 52 -1.61 -0.05 -5.69
C LEU A 52 -0.44 0.61 -6.43
N ALA A 53 0.80 0.32 -6.03
CA ALA A 53 1.99 0.85 -6.68
C ALA A 53 2.11 0.37 -8.14
N GLU A 54 1.90 -0.92 -8.40
CA GLU A 54 1.90 -1.49 -9.75
C GLU A 54 0.80 -0.86 -10.62
N LYS A 55 -0.42 -0.69 -10.08
CA LYS A 55 -1.53 -0.04 -10.77
C LYS A 55 -1.21 1.41 -11.12
N LEU A 56 -0.69 2.19 -10.16
CA LEU A 56 -0.30 3.60 -10.38
C LEU A 56 0.82 3.73 -11.41
N MET A 57 1.83 2.84 -11.36
CA MET A 57 2.90 2.82 -12.36
C MET A 57 2.36 2.56 -13.77
N GLY A 58 1.44 1.60 -13.93
CA GLY A 58 0.80 1.34 -15.23
C GLY A 58 0.02 2.55 -15.77
N ILE A 59 -0.64 3.31 -14.90
CA ILE A 59 -1.31 4.56 -15.27
C ILE A 59 -0.29 5.60 -15.75
N ILE A 60 0.79 5.81 -14.97
CA ILE A 60 1.86 6.75 -15.31
C ILE A 60 2.51 6.40 -16.65
N GLU A 61 2.82 5.12 -16.88
CA GLU A 61 3.39 4.65 -18.14
C GLU A 61 2.50 4.96 -19.35
N ARG A 62 1.18 4.84 -19.21
CA ARG A 62 0.23 5.22 -20.26
C ARG A 62 0.18 6.73 -20.47
N CYS A 63 0.18 7.53 -19.41
CA CYS A 63 0.22 9.00 -19.52
C CYS A 63 1.48 9.49 -20.25
N LEU A 64 2.60 8.78 -20.11
CA LEU A 64 3.89 9.13 -20.70
C LEU A 64 4.08 8.62 -22.15
N LYS A 65 3.08 8.00 -22.78
CA LYS A 65 3.18 7.53 -24.17
C LYS A 65 3.50 8.68 -25.14
N THR A 66 4.39 8.44 -26.09
CA THR A 66 4.76 9.46 -27.10
C THR A 66 3.57 9.82 -27.98
N ASN A 67 2.77 8.84 -28.38
CA ASN A 67 1.55 9.03 -29.15
C ASN A 67 0.42 9.55 -28.23
N PRO A 68 -0.12 10.76 -28.47
CA PRO A 68 -1.17 11.33 -27.62
C PRO A 68 -2.47 10.52 -27.65
N TYR A 69 -2.75 9.80 -28.73
CA TYR A 69 -3.96 8.95 -28.83
C TYR A 69 -3.88 7.67 -27.99
N GLU A 70 -2.71 7.33 -27.44
CA GLU A 70 -2.52 6.18 -26.53
C GLU A 70 -2.59 6.59 -25.05
N ARG A 71 -2.65 7.90 -24.78
CA ARG A 71 -2.75 8.43 -23.42
C ARG A 71 -4.20 8.31 -22.94
N PRO A 72 -4.43 8.02 -21.64
CA PRO A 72 -5.76 8.04 -21.07
C PRO A 72 -6.30 9.47 -21.04
N GLU A 73 -7.61 9.60 -21.22
CA GLU A 73 -8.32 10.86 -21.01
C GLU A 73 -8.41 11.19 -19.51
N ALA A 74 -8.61 12.46 -19.18
CA ALA A 74 -8.68 12.92 -17.80
C ALA A 74 -9.84 12.24 -17.01
N GLU A 75 -10.96 11.98 -17.67
CA GLU A 75 -12.12 11.30 -17.09
C GLU A 75 -11.79 9.83 -16.73
N GLU A 76 -11.09 9.12 -17.63
CA GLU A 76 -10.63 7.75 -17.39
C GLU A 76 -9.66 7.69 -16.18
N LEU A 77 -8.76 8.66 -16.07
CA LEU A 77 -7.85 8.77 -14.92
C LEU A 77 -8.60 8.96 -13.61
N TYR A 78 -9.62 9.83 -13.61
CA TYR A 78 -10.42 10.10 -12.42
C TYR A 78 -11.17 8.84 -11.96
N GLU A 79 -11.78 8.09 -12.88
CA GLU A 79 -12.44 6.82 -12.55
C GLU A 79 -11.47 5.79 -11.97
N GLN A 80 -10.30 5.60 -12.60
CA GLN A 80 -9.34 4.60 -12.15
C GLN A 80 -8.73 4.91 -10.78
N LEU A 81 -8.50 6.19 -10.48
CA LEU A 81 -7.94 6.64 -9.21
C LEU A 81 -8.99 6.69 -8.09
N SER A 82 -10.24 7.03 -8.40
CA SER A 82 -11.32 7.11 -7.40
C SER A 82 -11.80 5.74 -6.93
N GLN A 83 -11.70 4.68 -7.74
CA GLN A 83 -12.04 3.31 -7.34
C GLN A 83 -11.02 2.65 -6.39
N SER A 84 -9.93 3.34 -6.04
CA SER A 84 -8.84 2.78 -5.24
C SER A 84 -8.94 3.08 -3.73
N TYR A 85 -10.07 3.65 -3.27
CA TYR A 85 -10.34 4.03 -1.88
C TYR A 85 -11.70 3.53 -1.38
#